data_AF-A0A925AVX6-F1
#
_entry.id   AF-A0A925AVX6-F1
#
_cell.length_a   1.000
_cell.length_b   1.000
_cell.length_c   1.000
_cell.angle_alpha   90.00
_cell.angle_beta   90.00
_cell.angle_gamma   90.00
#
_symmetry.space_group_name_H-M   'P 1'
#
loop_
_entity.id
_entity.type
_entity.pdbx_description
1 polymer ?
#
loop_
_entity_poly.entity_id
_entity_poly.type
_entity_poly.pdbx_seq_one_letter_code
_entity_poly.pdbx_strand_id
1 'polypeptide(L)'
;MVDSESDHSAADCEERIAKFQQLAARLQHDINSPLTALLAEAQMLALDEQLPEDKAAEVEQIVELARRLVLVVRELDSLRGQTAPS
;
A
#
# COMPACT_ATOMS: atom_id res chain seq x y z
N MET A 1 -5.28 -25.76 36.18
CA MET A 1 -6.16 -24.57 36.08
C MET A 1 -5.36 -23.34 35.66
N VAL A 2 -4.35 -23.51 34.80
CA VAL A 2 -3.46 -22.43 34.28
C VAL A 2 -3.52 -22.36 32.75
N ASP A 3 -3.98 -23.42 32.08
CA ASP A 3 -4.05 -23.51 30.62
C ASP A 3 -5.11 -22.59 29.99
N SER A 4 -6.21 -22.28 30.69
CA SER A 4 -7.31 -21.45 30.14
C SER A 4 -7.00 -19.95 30.03
N GLU A 5 -6.07 -19.39 30.82
CA GLU A 5 -5.64 -17.99 30.67
C GLU A 5 -4.63 -17.82 29.50
N SER A 6 -3.79 -18.83 29.29
CA SER A 6 -2.84 -18.90 28.17
C SER A 6 -3.55 -18.97 26.82
N ASP A 7 -4.56 -19.85 26.69
CA ASP A 7 -5.34 -20.01 25.46
C ASP A 7 -6.15 -18.75 25.11
N HIS A 8 -6.68 -18.04 26.12
CA HIS A 8 -7.44 -16.81 25.89
C HIS A 8 -6.55 -15.65 25.41
N SER A 9 -5.32 -15.55 25.94
CA SER A 9 -4.36 -14.51 25.49
C SER A 9 -3.81 -14.79 24.08
N ALA A 10 -3.61 -16.05 23.72
CA ALA A 10 -3.21 -16.42 22.37
C ALA A 10 -4.32 -16.13 21.35
N ALA A 11 -5.57 -16.45 21.68
CA ALA A 11 -6.74 -16.15 20.84
C ALA A 11 -6.94 -14.64 20.61
N ASP A 12 -6.78 -13.81 21.65
CA ASP A 12 -6.85 -12.35 21.51
C ASP A 12 -5.72 -11.79 20.61
N CYS A 13 -4.52 -12.37 20.71
CA CYS A 13 -3.41 -12.00 19.84
C CYS A 13 -3.68 -12.36 18.37
N GLU A 14 -4.18 -13.57 18.10
CA GLU A 14 -4.58 -14.02 16.76
C GLU A 14 -5.67 -13.13 16.17
N GLU A 15 -6.70 -12.79 16.94
CA GLU A 15 -7.78 -11.91 16.49
C GLU A 15 -7.25 -10.51 16.14
N ARG A 16 -6.33 -9.97 16.94
CA ARG A 16 -5.69 -8.67 16.66
C ARG A 16 -4.83 -8.70 15.41
N ILE A 17 -4.07 -9.78 15.19
CA ILE A 17 -3.27 -9.97 13.97
C ILE A 17 -4.18 -10.06 12.75
N ALA A 18 -5.27 -10.83 12.82
CA ALA A 18 -6.22 -10.97 11.73
C ALA A 18 -6.87 -9.62 11.36
N LYS A 19 -7.28 -8.84 12.37
CA LYS A 19 -7.82 -7.47 12.16
C LYS A 19 -6.79 -6.55 11.51
N PHE A 20 -5.53 -6.62 11.94
CA PHE A 20 -4.45 -5.83 11.33
C PHE A 20 -4.22 -6.21 9.86
N GLN A 21 -4.20 -7.51 9.54
CA GLN A 21 -4.06 -7.99 8.17
C GLN A 21 -5.22 -7.55 7.26
N GLN A 22 -6.46 -7.57 7.76
CA GLN A 22 -7.62 -7.08 7.03
C GLN A 22 -7.54 -5.57 6.77
N LEU A 23 -7.13 -4.79 7.77
CA LEU A 23 -6.95 -3.35 7.63
C LEU A 23 -5.85 -3.02 6.60
N ALA A 24 -4.73 -3.74 6.65
CA ALA A 24 -3.63 -3.58 5.70
C ALA A 24 -4.07 -3.89 4.25
N ALA A 25 -4.80 -4.99 4.05
CA ALA A 25 -5.31 -5.37 2.74
C ALA A 25 -6.29 -4.33 2.17
N ARG A 26 -7.19 -3.81 3.01
CA ARG A 26 -8.13 -2.74 2.63
C ARG A 26 -7.40 -1.45 2.30
N LEU A 27 -6.46 -1.03 3.15
CA LEU A 27 -5.67 0.17 2.93
C LEU A 27 -4.88 0.10 1.61
N GLN A 28 -4.29 -1.04 1.30
CA GLN A 28 -3.58 -1.27 0.05
C GLN A 28 -4.50 -1.15 -1.17
N HIS A 29 -5.68 -1.78 -1.13
CA HIS A 29 -6.66 -1.65 -2.20
C HIS A 29 -7.08 -0.18 -2.38
N ASP A 30 -7.41 0.50 -1.28
CA ASP A 30 -7.91 1.86 -1.26
C ASP A 30 -6.85 2.89 -1.68
N ILE A 31 -5.55 2.60 -1.51
CA ILE A 31 -4.44 3.45 -1.98
C ILE A 31 -4.02 3.12 -3.42
N ASN A 32 -3.99 1.84 -3.81
CA ASN A 32 -3.58 1.45 -5.16
C ASN A 32 -4.48 2.06 -6.23
N SER A 33 -5.78 2.16 -5.96
CA SER A 33 -6.75 2.74 -6.89
C SER A 33 -6.46 4.22 -7.23
N PRO A 34 -6.39 5.15 -6.26
CA PRO A 34 -6.05 6.55 -6.54
C PRO A 34 -4.62 6.72 -7.06
N LEU A 35 -3.66 5.88 -6.66
CA LEU A 35 -2.31 5.93 -7.23
C LEU A 35 -2.26 5.53 -8.70
N THR A 36 -3.03 4.52 -9.08
CA THR A 36 -3.14 4.10 -10.48
C THR A 36 -3.78 5.20 -11.32
N ALA A 37 -4.84 5.83 -10.80
CA ALA A 37 -5.48 6.96 -11.47
C ALA A 37 -4.54 8.18 -11.60
N LEU A 38 -3.85 8.55 -10.51
CA LEU A 38 -2.88 9.65 -10.52
C LEU A 38 -1.74 9.41 -11.51
N LEU A 39 -1.24 8.16 -11.58
CA LEU A 39 -0.20 7.79 -12.53
C LEU A 39 -0.70 7.91 -13.98
N ALA A 40 -1.92 7.46 -14.25
CA ALA A 40 -2.51 7.55 -15.59
C ALA A 40 -2.70 9.02 -16.02
N GLU A 41 -3.25 9.88 -15.14
CA GLU A 41 -3.42 11.31 -15.41
C GLU A 41 -2.08 12.01 -15.62
N ALA A 42 -1.07 11.72 -14.79
CA ALA A 42 0.26 12.30 -14.93
C ALA A 42 0.96 11.82 -16.22
N GLN A 43 0.78 10.55 -16.61
CA GLN A 43 1.27 10.03 -17.89
C GLN A 43 0.58 10.70 -19.08
N MET A 44 -0.73 10.96 -18.99
CA MET A 44 -1.47 11.68 -20.03
C MET A 44 -0.96 13.12 -20.19
N LEU A 45 -0.72 13.82 -19.08
CA LEU A 45 -0.13 15.17 -19.09
C LEU A 45 1.29 15.17 -19.67
N ALA A 46 2.10 14.14 -19.40
CA ALA A 46 3.45 14.02 -19.94
C ALA A 46 3.49 13.78 -21.46
N LEU A 47 2.38 13.34 -22.07
CA LEU A 47 2.25 13.18 -23.51
C LEU A 47 1.80 14.46 -24.22
N ASP A 48 1.45 15.51 -23.47
CA ASP A 48 1.03 16.79 -24.05
C ASP A 48 2.24 17.55 -24.58
N GLU A 49 2.37 17.61 -25.91
CA GLU A 49 3.45 18.33 -26.60
C GLU A 49 3.39 19.86 -26.42
N GLN A 50 2.28 20.40 -25.89
CA GLN A 50 2.13 21.82 -25.58
C GLN A 50 2.49 22.16 -24.13
N LEU A 51 2.89 21.17 -23.33
CA LEU A 51 3.22 21.38 -21.93
C LEU A 51 4.51 22.23 -21.82
N PRO A 52 4.48 23.34 -21.05
CA PRO A 52 5.68 24.13 -20.80
C PRO A 52 6.81 23.29 -20.17
N GLU A 53 8.08 23.53 -20.54
CA GLU A 53 9.23 22.76 -20.05
C GLU A 53 9.33 22.74 -18.51
N ASP A 54 8.99 23.85 -17.84
CA ASP A 54 8.94 23.95 -16.38
C ASP A 54 7.85 23.05 -15.77
N LYS A 55 6.77 22.78 -16.51
CA LYS A 55 5.68 21.88 -16.11
C LYS A 55 5.92 20.43 -16.48
N ALA A 56 6.66 20.16 -17.55
CA ALA A 56 7.08 18.79 -17.88
C ALA A 56 7.90 18.16 -16.75
N ALA A 57 8.86 18.91 -16.18
CA ALA A 57 9.65 18.43 -15.05
C ALA A 57 8.81 18.17 -13.78
N GLU A 58 7.82 19.02 -13.49
CA GLU A 58 6.89 18.83 -12.36
C GLU A 58 6.03 17.56 -12.56
N VAL A 59 5.54 17.31 -13.77
CA VAL A 59 4.75 16.11 -14.10
C VAL A 59 5.58 14.84 -13.99
N GLU A 60 6.83 14.84 -14.48
CA GLU A 60 7.74 13.70 -14.28
C GLU A 60 7.99 13.42 -12.78
N GLN A 61 8.12 14.47 -11.97
CA GLN A 61 8.29 14.32 -10.53
C GLN A 61 7.04 13.72 -9.86
N ILE A 62 5.84 14.10 -10.30
CA ILE A 62 4.57 13.50 -9.83
C ILE A 62 4.54 12.00 -10.16
N VAL A 63 4.93 11.62 -11.38
CA VAL A 63 5.00 10.21 -11.79
C VAL A 63 5.96 9.41 -10.90
N GLU A 64 7.14 9.95 -10.61
CA GLU A 64 8.12 9.28 -9.76
C GLU A 64 7.64 9.14 -8.30
N LEU A 65 7.01 10.18 -7.74
CA LEU A 65 6.43 10.14 -6.40
C LEU A 65 5.29 9.09 -6.31
N ALA A 66 4.43 9.02 -7.33
CA ALA A 66 3.37 8.03 -7.40
C ALA A 66 3.93 6.59 -7.44
N ARG A 67 4.96 6.34 -8.25
CA ARG A 67 5.65 5.05 -8.31
C ARG A 67 6.26 4.66 -6.96
N ARG A 68 6.92 5.61 -6.29
CA ARG A 68 7.46 5.38 -4.93
C ARG A 68 6.37 5.04 -3.92
N LEU A 69 5.22 5.72 -3.97
CA LEU A 69 4.12 5.41 -3.05
C LEU A 69 3.56 4.01 -3.30
N VAL A 70 3.47 3.56 -4.56
CA VAL A 70 3.10 2.18 -4.89
C VAL A 70 4.07 1.18 -4.25
N LEU A 71 5.37 1.45 -4.28
CA LEU A 71 6.37 0.59 -3.65
C LEU A 71 6.22 0.54 -2.12
N VAL A 72 6.06 1.69 -1.46
CA VAL A 72 5.83 1.77 -0.01
C VAL A 72 4.56 1.02 0.41
N VAL A 73 3.50 1.13 -0.37
CA VAL A 73 2.24 0.41 -0.13
C VAL A 73 2.41 -1.09 -0.33
N ARG A 74 3.22 -1.52 -1.32
CA ARG A 74 3.56 -2.93 -1.51
C ARG A 74 4.46 -3.49 -0.42
N GLU A 75 5.29 -2.68 0.23
CA GLU A 75 6.04 -3.13 1.40
C GLU A 75 5.12 -3.52 2.57
N LEU A 76 3.89 -2.98 2.64
CA LEU A 76 2.88 -3.45 3.59
C LEU A 76 2.44 -4.91 3.33
N ASP A 77 2.59 -5.46 2.12
CA ASP A 77 2.37 -6.89 1.87
C ASP A 77 3.40 -7.77 2.58
N SER A 78 4.62 -7.27 2.80
CA SER A 78 5.66 -8.03 3.53
C SER A 78 5.28 -8.24 5.00
N LEU A 79 4.47 -7.34 5.58
CA LEU A 79 3.88 -7.49 6.91
C LEU A 79 2.77 -8.55 6.92
N ARG A 80 2.15 -8.85 5.78
CA ARG A 80 1.14 -9.91 5.63
C ARG A 80 1.77 -11.30 5.45
N GLY A 81 3.07 -11.39 5.15
CA GLY A 81 3.74 -12.60 4.66
C GLY A 81 4.83 -13.23 5.54
N GLN A 82 5.00 -12.83 6.81
CA GLN A 82 5.90 -13.56 7.74
C GLN A 82 5.19 -14.63 8.59
N THR A 83 3.99 -15.08 8.19
CA THR A 83 3.46 -16.37 8.65
C THR A 83 4.15 -17.47 7.86
N ALA A 84 5.01 -18.23 8.56
CA ALA A 84 5.93 -19.26 8.08
C ALA A 84 5.46 -20.11 6.86
N PRO A 85 6.39 -20.50 5.96
CA PRO A 85 6.11 -21.53 4.97
C PRO A 85 5.91 -22.89 5.66
N SER A 86 4.76 -23.53 5.41
CA SER A 86 4.54 -24.97 5.64
C SER A 86 5.06 -25.80 4.46
#